data_AF-A0A7T5UPG4-F1
#
_entry.id   AF-A0A7T5UPG4-F1
#
_cell.length_a   1.000
_cell.length_b   1.000
_cell.length_c   1.000
_cell.angle_alpha   90.00
_cell.angle_beta   90.00
_cell.angle_gamma   90.00
#
_symmetry.space_group_name_H-M   'P 1'
#
loop_
_entity.id
_entity.type
_entity.pdbx_description
1 polymer ?
#
loop_
_entity_poly.entity_id
_entity_poly.type
_entity_poly.pdbx_seq_one_letter_code
_entity_poly.pdbx_strand_id
1 'polypeptide(L)'
;MITKNKILIAGLVPCGYGNYPACDPCYLWYLAGNIVDFLLKGLALPILALALLIGGIVWLTSSGKPAQIEKGKNILTSSVIGIFIAFGAWLIVNTIINTLGQGKLTWSWESINACPAPIVTPSPIAPPPPITPPAGTFQTEEAARAYFQNTGIEINKSPCTAGQTTNCTDLKGLPLGAAAGLKALATSGGFCISGGTEGEGALHQTHGIGKPVVDIKPSCSGAVEIPALTALRRRASFLSREAICESQNGDLRSSKTSCLISNGGTPFTEAQLKQLNHIHVVFP
;
A
#
# COMPACT_ATOMS: atom_id res chain seq x y z
N MET A 1 3.80 -14.82 -8.50
CA MET A 1 2.53 -15.27 -9.11
C MET A 1 2.44 -16.78 -8.98
N ILE A 2 1.53 -17.30 -8.14
CA ILE A 2 1.29 -18.74 -8.04
C ILE A 2 0.29 -19.09 -9.15
N THR A 3 0.73 -19.82 -10.16
CA THR A 3 -0.10 -20.24 -11.30
C THR A 3 -1.07 -21.36 -10.88
N LYS A 4 -2.26 -21.38 -11.52
CA LYS A 4 -3.41 -22.26 -11.22
C LYS A 4 -3.10 -23.75 -11.07
N ASN A 5 -2.03 -24.26 -11.69
CA ASN A 5 -1.61 -25.66 -11.56
C ASN A 5 -1.21 -26.07 -10.12
N LYS A 6 -0.93 -25.11 -9.23
CA LYS A 6 -0.61 -25.40 -7.83
C LYS A 6 -1.83 -25.52 -6.91
N ILE A 7 -3.01 -25.02 -7.32
CA ILE A 7 -4.20 -24.95 -6.44
C ILE A 7 -5.00 -26.26 -6.45
N LEU A 8 -4.95 -27.07 -7.51
CA LEU A 8 -5.56 -28.41 -7.47
C LEU A 8 -4.77 -29.41 -6.60
N ILE A 9 -3.53 -29.06 -6.23
CA ILE A 9 -2.63 -29.89 -5.40
C ILE A 9 -2.60 -29.39 -3.95
N ALA A 10 -2.86 -28.10 -3.72
CA ALA A 10 -3.08 -27.53 -2.39
C ALA A 10 -4.56 -27.72 -2.02
N GLY A 11 -4.88 -28.43 -0.93
CA GLY A 11 -6.27 -28.75 -0.55
C GLY A 11 -7.24 -27.56 -0.43
N LEU A 12 -8.50 -27.83 -0.05
CA LEU A 12 -9.58 -26.83 -0.01
C LEU A 12 -9.19 -25.49 0.66
N VAL A 13 -8.34 -25.55 1.70
CA VAL A 13 -7.77 -24.39 2.38
C VAL A 13 -6.27 -24.26 2.01
N PRO A 14 -5.88 -23.28 1.16
CA PRO A 14 -4.50 -23.13 0.71
C PRO A 14 -3.65 -22.21 1.62
N CYS A 15 -3.87 -22.26 2.94
CA CYS A 15 -3.15 -21.46 3.94
C CYS A 15 -3.00 -22.22 5.27
N GLY A 16 -2.08 -21.79 6.12
CA GLY A 16 -1.97 -22.27 7.51
C GLY A 16 -1.31 -23.64 7.74
N TYR A 17 -0.66 -24.23 6.73
CA TYR A 17 0.03 -25.51 6.87
C TYR A 17 1.33 -25.57 6.06
N GLY A 18 2.40 -26.16 6.61
CA GLY A 18 3.67 -26.40 5.91
C GLY A 18 4.31 -25.12 5.36
N ASN A 19 4.53 -25.07 4.04
CA ASN A 19 5.13 -23.94 3.32
C ASN A 19 4.09 -22.90 2.83
N TYR A 20 2.83 -23.00 3.24
CA TYR A 20 1.78 -22.06 2.87
C TYR A 20 1.73 -20.87 3.86
N PRO A 21 1.39 -19.66 3.41
CA PRO A 21 1.34 -18.49 4.27
C PRO A 21 0.23 -18.60 5.33
N ALA A 22 0.31 -17.75 6.37
CA ALA A 22 -0.74 -17.65 7.39
C ALA A 22 -2.09 -17.25 6.76
N CYS A 23 -3.18 -17.77 7.31
CA CYS A 23 -4.52 -17.46 6.83
C CYS A 23 -4.92 -16.03 7.22
N ASP A 24 -5.38 -15.27 6.23
CA ASP A 24 -5.90 -13.91 6.33
C ASP A 24 -7.38 -13.90 5.88
N PRO A 25 -8.24 -12.94 6.24
CA PRO A 25 -9.66 -12.94 5.83
C PRO A 25 -9.88 -13.03 4.32
N CYS A 26 -8.90 -12.61 3.52
CA CYS A 26 -8.94 -12.78 2.07
C CYS A 26 -8.96 -14.27 1.64
N TYR A 27 -8.33 -15.17 2.40
CA TYR A 27 -8.35 -16.61 2.13
C TYR A 27 -9.73 -17.26 2.35
N LEU A 28 -10.65 -16.61 3.07
CA LEU A 28 -12.05 -17.06 3.15
C LEU A 28 -12.73 -17.03 1.78
N TRP A 29 -12.41 -16.02 0.97
CA TRP A 29 -12.94 -15.91 -0.39
C TRP A 29 -12.42 -17.03 -1.29
N TYR A 30 -11.13 -17.37 -1.17
CA TYR A 30 -10.56 -18.53 -1.87
C TYR A 30 -11.20 -19.85 -1.45
N LEU A 31 -11.43 -20.04 -0.15
CA LEU A 31 -12.09 -21.24 0.35
C LEU A 31 -13.47 -21.40 -0.28
N ALA A 32 -14.27 -20.32 -0.33
CA ALA A 32 -15.57 -20.34 -0.97
C ALA A 32 -15.48 -20.74 -2.45
N GLY A 33 -14.55 -20.15 -3.21
CA GLY A 33 -14.30 -20.52 -4.60
C GLY A 33 -13.89 -21.99 -4.78
N ASN A 34 -12.94 -22.46 -3.95
CA ASN A 34 -12.45 -23.83 -3.98
C ASN A 34 -13.54 -24.86 -3.64
N ILE A 35 -14.43 -24.54 -2.69
CA ILE A 35 -15.58 -25.40 -2.36
C ILE A 35 -16.49 -25.56 -3.56
N VAL A 36 -16.84 -24.46 -4.23
CA VAL A 36 -17.74 -24.53 -5.39
C VAL A 36 -17.09 -25.27 -6.55
N ASP A 37 -15.79 -25.05 -6.81
CA ASP A 37 -15.03 -25.80 -7.81
C ASP A 37 -14.94 -27.29 -7.47
N PHE A 38 -14.72 -27.64 -6.20
CA PHE A 38 -14.72 -29.02 -5.74
C PHE A 38 -16.09 -29.68 -5.93
N LEU A 39 -17.18 -29.00 -5.55
CA LEU A 39 -18.53 -29.53 -5.70
C LEU A 39 -18.93 -29.71 -7.16
N LEU A 40 -18.59 -28.77 -8.04
CA LEU A 40 -18.98 -28.86 -9.45
C LEU A 40 -18.03 -29.73 -10.26
N LYS A 41 -16.74 -29.40 -10.28
CA LYS A 41 -15.76 -30.07 -11.12
C LYS A 41 -15.26 -31.37 -10.47
N GLY A 42 -15.09 -31.36 -9.15
CA GLY A 42 -14.61 -32.52 -8.39
C GLY A 42 -15.67 -33.59 -8.10
N LEU A 43 -16.93 -33.19 -7.94
CA LEU A 43 -18.00 -34.11 -7.54
C LEU A 43 -19.14 -34.23 -8.56
N ALA A 44 -19.73 -33.11 -9.00
CA ALA A 44 -20.89 -33.15 -9.89
C ALA A 44 -20.57 -33.72 -11.27
N LEU A 45 -19.43 -33.37 -11.88
CA LEU A 45 -19.04 -33.90 -13.19
C LEU A 45 -18.76 -35.42 -13.16
N PRO A 46 -17.99 -35.98 -12.21
CA PRO A 46 -17.83 -37.43 -12.11
C PRO A 46 -19.15 -38.16 -11.84
N ILE A 47 -20.01 -37.63 -10.95
CA ILE A 47 -21.31 -38.23 -10.67
C ILE A 47 -22.19 -38.20 -11.92
N LEU A 48 -22.19 -37.09 -12.67
CA LEU A 48 -22.92 -36.99 -13.93
C LEU A 48 -22.45 -38.05 -14.92
N ALA A 49 -21.13 -38.20 -15.10
CA ALA A 49 -20.58 -39.21 -15.99
C ALA A 49 -21.03 -40.63 -15.59
N LEU A 50 -21.00 -40.94 -14.29
CA LEU A 50 -21.46 -42.23 -13.77
C LEU A 50 -22.96 -42.43 -13.96
N ALA A 51 -23.78 -41.40 -13.69
CA ALA A 51 -25.22 -41.47 -13.84
C ALA A 51 -25.64 -41.63 -15.31
N LEU A 52 -24.95 -40.95 -16.24
CA LEU A 52 -25.16 -41.12 -17.68
C LEU A 52 -24.75 -42.52 -18.15
N LEU A 53 -23.65 -43.06 -17.62
CA LEU A 53 -23.20 -44.41 -17.93
C LEU A 53 -24.19 -45.47 -17.42
N ILE A 54 -24.65 -45.36 -16.17
CA ILE A 54 -25.64 -46.28 -15.59
C ILE A 54 -26.97 -46.15 -16.31
N GLY A 55 -27.46 -44.92 -16.53
CA GLY A 55 -28.69 -44.66 -17.27
C GLY A 55 -28.65 -45.21 -18.69
N GLY A 56 -27.51 -45.04 -19.37
CA GLY A 56 -27.25 -45.59 -20.71
C GLY A 56 -27.23 -47.11 -20.73
N ILE A 57 -26.53 -47.76 -19.80
CA ILE A 57 -26.49 -49.22 -19.69
C ILE A 57 -27.88 -49.79 -19.42
N VAL A 58 -28.61 -49.25 -18.44
CA VAL A 58 -29.98 -49.71 -18.12
C VAL A 58 -30.89 -49.56 -19.35
N TRP A 59 -30.79 -48.44 -20.06
CA TRP A 59 -31.59 -48.20 -21.25
C TRP A 59 -31.27 -49.18 -22.39
N LEU A 60 -29.99 -49.42 -22.68
CA LEU A 60 -29.55 -50.34 -23.74
C LEU A 60 -29.81 -51.82 -23.40
N THR A 61 -29.70 -52.22 -22.13
CA THR A 61 -29.90 -53.61 -21.67
C THR A 61 -31.35 -53.94 -21.31
N SER A 62 -32.29 -53.05 -21.59
CA SER A 62 -33.69 -53.20 -21.20
C SER A 62 -34.45 -54.34 -21.91
N SER A 63 -33.93 -54.85 -23.03
CA SER A 63 -34.56 -55.93 -23.84
C SER A 63 -36.07 -55.71 -24.10
N GLY A 64 -36.48 -54.45 -24.32
CA GLY A 64 -37.87 -54.08 -24.58
C GLY A 64 -38.79 -53.99 -23.36
N LYS A 65 -38.30 -54.21 -22.14
CA LYS A 65 -39.11 -54.06 -20.92
C LYS A 65 -39.42 -52.58 -20.65
N PRO A 66 -40.68 -52.13 -20.70
CA PRO A 66 -41.02 -50.71 -20.63
C PRO A 66 -40.57 -50.05 -19.33
N ALA A 67 -40.69 -50.76 -18.20
CA ALA A 67 -40.26 -50.26 -16.90
C ALA A 67 -38.75 -49.95 -16.81
N GLN A 68 -37.89 -50.74 -17.49
CA GLN A 68 -36.44 -50.50 -17.49
C GLN A 68 -36.05 -49.38 -18.45
N ILE A 69 -36.75 -49.27 -19.59
CA ILE A 69 -36.57 -48.18 -20.54
C ILE A 69 -36.90 -46.84 -19.88
N GLU A 70 -38.04 -46.78 -19.19
CA GLU A 70 -38.48 -45.59 -18.47
C GLU A 70 -37.49 -45.22 -17.36
N LYS A 71 -37.02 -46.21 -16.59
CA LYS A 71 -36.00 -45.99 -15.56
C LYS A 71 -34.70 -45.41 -16.13
N GLY A 72 -34.17 -45.99 -17.21
CA GLY A 72 -32.96 -45.49 -17.87
C GLY A 72 -33.13 -44.04 -18.36
N LYS A 73 -34.26 -43.74 -19.03
CA LYS A 73 -34.58 -42.38 -19.47
C LYS A 73 -34.68 -41.40 -18.31
N ASN A 74 -35.36 -41.77 -17.23
CA ASN A 74 -35.52 -40.92 -16.05
C ASN A 74 -34.18 -40.60 -15.39
N ILE A 75 -33.25 -41.56 -15.34
CA ILE A 75 -31.89 -41.33 -14.84
C ILE A 75 -31.17 -40.32 -15.74
N LEU A 76 -31.21 -40.51 -17.06
CA LEU A 76 -30.56 -39.61 -18.01
C LEU A 76 -31.12 -38.18 -17.92
N THR A 77 -32.44 -38.03 -18.00
CA THR A 77 -33.09 -36.70 -17.98
C THR A 77 -32.87 -35.98 -16.65
N SER A 78 -33.01 -36.69 -15.52
CA SER A 78 -32.81 -36.09 -14.19
C SER A 78 -31.37 -35.65 -13.99
N SER A 79 -30.40 -36.43 -14.49
CA SER A 79 -28.97 -36.09 -14.41
C SER A 79 -28.65 -34.85 -15.24
N VAL A 80 -29.21 -34.75 -16.46
CA VAL A 80 -29.05 -33.59 -17.35
C VAL A 80 -29.68 -32.33 -16.74
N ILE A 81 -30.89 -32.43 -16.20
CA ILE A 81 -31.54 -31.29 -15.54
C ILE A 81 -30.72 -30.84 -14.32
N GLY A 82 -30.22 -31.79 -13.53
CA GLY A 82 -29.37 -31.51 -12.37
C GLY A 82 -28.12 -30.71 -12.72
N ILE A 83 -27.43 -31.07 -13.81
CA ILE A 83 -26.22 -30.35 -14.22
C ILE A 83 -26.55 -28.94 -14.74
N PHE A 84 -27.66 -28.75 -15.45
CA PHE A 84 -28.10 -27.43 -15.89
C PHE A 84 -28.44 -26.51 -14.72
N ILE A 85 -29.07 -27.02 -13.67
CA ILE A 85 -29.35 -26.24 -12.45
C ILE A 85 -28.03 -25.85 -11.77
N ALA A 86 -27.10 -26.79 -11.64
CA ALA A 86 -25.82 -26.56 -10.97
C ALA A 86 -24.97 -25.49 -11.72
N PHE A 87 -24.85 -25.60 -13.04
CA PHE A 87 -24.15 -24.60 -13.86
C PHE A 87 -24.91 -23.29 -13.99
N GLY A 88 -26.26 -23.32 -13.97
CA GLY A 88 -27.08 -22.11 -13.97
C GLY A 88 -26.88 -21.29 -12.70
N ALA A 89 -26.89 -21.94 -11.53
CA ALA A 89 -26.60 -21.30 -10.25
C ALA A 89 -25.18 -20.71 -10.21
N TRP A 90 -24.18 -21.47 -10.68
CA TRP A 90 -22.81 -21.01 -10.86
C TRP A 90 -22.76 -19.74 -11.71
N LEU A 91 -23.43 -19.72 -12.86
CA LEU A 91 -23.43 -18.59 -13.78
C LEU A 91 -24.04 -17.32 -13.18
N ILE A 92 -25.15 -17.44 -12.44
CA ILE A 92 -25.79 -16.30 -11.78
C ILE A 92 -24.86 -15.70 -10.71
N VAL A 93 -24.31 -16.54 -9.84
CA VAL A 93 -23.39 -16.11 -8.78
C VAL A 93 -22.15 -15.46 -9.38
N ASN A 94 -21.57 -16.07 -10.42
CA ASN A 94 -20.45 -15.52 -11.16
C ASN A 94 -20.73 -14.11 -11.69
N THR A 95 -21.90 -13.93 -12.30
CA THR A 95 -22.29 -12.66 -12.91
C THR A 95 -22.43 -11.55 -11.87
N ILE A 96 -23.11 -11.83 -10.75
CA ILE A 96 -23.28 -10.86 -9.66
C ILE A 96 -21.92 -10.42 -9.11
N ILE A 97 -21.03 -11.37 -8.85
CA ILE A 97 -19.74 -11.07 -8.26
C ILE A 97 -18.86 -10.26 -9.22
N ASN A 98 -18.78 -10.62 -10.50
CA ASN A 98 -17.90 -9.92 -11.46
C ASN A 98 -18.41 -8.50 -11.78
N THR A 99 -19.73 -8.32 -11.87
CA THR A 99 -20.34 -7.00 -12.11
C THR A 99 -20.14 -6.05 -10.93
N LEU A 100 -20.36 -6.51 -9.70
CA LEU A 100 -20.20 -5.67 -8.50
C LEU A 100 -18.74 -5.52 -8.05
N GLY A 101 -17.92 -6.55 -8.24
CA GLY A 101 -16.54 -6.57 -7.75
C GLY A 101 -15.52 -5.90 -8.69
N GLN A 102 -15.70 -6.00 -10.01
CA GLN A 102 -14.73 -5.47 -10.99
C GLN A 102 -15.34 -4.51 -12.01
N GLY A 103 -16.67 -4.33 -12.01
CA GLY A 103 -17.35 -3.54 -13.05
C GLY A 103 -17.18 -4.12 -14.46
N LYS A 104 -16.80 -5.40 -14.59
CA LYS A 104 -16.53 -6.08 -15.85
C LYS A 104 -17.26 -7.41 -15.91
N LEU A 105 -17.85 -7.73 -17.07
CA LEU A 105 -18.37 -9.06 -17.35
C LEU A 105 -17.21 -9.99 -17.70
N THR A 106 -16.68 -10.67 -16.69
CA THR A 106 -15.72 -11.75 -16.90
C THR A 106 -16.46 -13.09 -16.90
N TRP A 107 -16.01 -14.00 -17.77
CA TRP A 107 -16.64 -15.31 -17.96
C TRP A 107 -16.40 -16.28 -16.80
N SER A 108 -15.60 -15.90 -15.79
CA SER A 108 -15.28 -16.76 -14.64
C SER A 108 -14.74 -15.96 -13.44
N TRP A 109 -15.22 -16.31 -12.24
CA TRP A 109 -14.78 -15.80 -10.95
C TRP A 109 -13.36 -16.25 -10.62
N GLU A 110 -12.77 -17.14 -11.42
CA GLU A 110 -11.36 -17.47 -11.28
C GLU A 110 -10.44 -16.26 -11.55
N SER A 111 -10.99 -15.13 -12.00
CA SER A 111 -10.30 -13.86 -12.24
C SER A 111 -10.33 -12.87 -11.06
N ILE A 112 -11.22 -13.06 -10.08
CA ILE A 112 -11.28 -12.25 -8.84
C ILE A 112 -10.48 -12.89 -7.70
N ASN A 113 -10.02 -14.13 -7.90
CA ASN A 113 -9.28 -14.92 -6.92
C ASN A 113 -7.80 -14.55 -6.92
N ALA A 114 -7.49 -13.26 -6.80
CA ALA A 114 -6.16 -12.80 -6.45
C ALA A 114 -6.28 -12.10 -5.09
N CYS A 115 -6.10 -12.85 -4.00
CA CYS A 115 -5.63 -12.14 -2.82
C CYS A 115 -4.25 -11.58 -3.18
N PRO A 116 -3.97 -10.32 -2.83
CA PRO A 116 -2.58 -9.96 -2.67
C PRO A 116 -1.98 -11.05 -1.78
N ALA A 117 -0.84 -11.61 -2.18
CA ALA A 117 -0.09 -12.43 -1.24
C ALA A 117 -0.03 -11.63 0.07
N PRO A 118 -0.19 -12.26 1.25
CA PRO A 118 0.15 -11.58 2.48
C PRO A 118 1.50 -10.95 2.21
N ILE A 119 1.65 -9.67 2.59
CA ILE A 119 2.95 -9.01 2.54
C ILE A 119 3.85 -9.99 3.26
N VAL A 120 4.59 -10.78 2.50
CA VAL A 120 5.65 -11.57 3.04
C VAL A 120 6.53 -10.41 3.44
N THR A 121 6.51 -10.04 4.73
CA THR A 121 7.70 -9.44 5.32
C THR A 121 8.76 -10.42 4.87
N PRO A 122 9.57 -10.05 3.86
CA PRO A 122 10.51 -10.99 3.32
C PRO A 122 11.32 -11.46 4.53
N SER A 123 11.53 -12.78 4.65
CA SER A 123 12.52 -13.32 5.61
C SER A 123 13.73 -12.40 5.54
N PRO A 124 14.27 -11.95 6.69
CA PRO A 124 15.13 -10.77 6.78
C PRO A 124 16.08 -10.77 5.59
N ILE A 125 15.77 -9.88 4.63
CA ILE A 125 16.61 -9.67 3.46
C ILE A 125 17.98 -9.44 4.05
N ALA A 126 18.95 -10.30 3.69
CA ALA A 126 20.35 -9.98 3.91
C ALA A 126 20.52 -8.52 3.50
N PRO A 127 21.01 -7.64 4.38
CA PRO A 127 20.80 -6.20 4.29
C PRO A 127 20.99 -5.77 2.84
N PRO A 128 20.03 -5.00 2.26
CA PRO A 128 20.18 -4.53 0.90
C PRO A 128 21.59 -3.95 0.76
N PRO A 129 22.29 -4.15 -0.39
CA PRO A 129 23.54 -3.44 -0.61
C PRO A 129 23.28 -1.98 -0.24
N PRO A 130 24.13 -1.33 0.59
CA PRO A 130 23.85 -0.02 1.13
C PRO A 130 23.33 0.84 -0.01
N ILE A 131 22.07 1.29 0.10
CA ILE A 131 21.40 2.07 -0.92
C ILE A 131 22.27 3.30 -1.08
N THR A 132 23.11 3.29 -2.12
CA THR A 132 24.00 4.39 -2.38
C THR A 132 23.07 5.51 -2.81
N PRO A 133 22.99 6.63 -2.06
CA PRO A 133 22.06 7.69 -2.40
C PRO A 133 22.28 8.14 -3.85
N PRO A 134 21.23 8.55 -4.59
CA PRO A 134 21.36 8.97 -5.98
C PRO A 134 22.52 9.98 -6.18
N ALA A 135 23.18 9.93 -7.34
CA ALA A 135 24.20 10.92 -7.66
C ALA A 135 23.62 12.34 -7.55
N GLY A 136 24.34 13.27 -6.92
CA GLY A 136 23.86 14.62 -6.64
C GLY A 136 23.15 14.81 -5.29
N THR A 137 23.13 13.78 -4.43
CA THR A 137 22.75 13.89 -3.02
C THR A 137 23.93 13.64 -2.09
N PHE A 138 23.82 13.99 -0.81
CA PHE A 138 24.80 13.56 0.19
C PHE A 138 24.85 12.04 0.31
N GLN A 139 26.05 11.48 0.24
CA GLN A 139 26.28 10.03 0.28
C GLN A 139 26.41 9.51 1.72
N THR A 140 26.89 10.35 2.63
CA THR A 140 27.05 10.05 4.06
C THR A 140 26.46 11.17 4.91
N GLU A 141 26.06 10.83 6.13
CA GLU A 141 25.50 11.80 7.08
C GLU A 141 26.57 12.77 7.57
N GLU A 142 27.81 12.29 7.74
CA GLU A 142 28.95 13.11 8.17
C GLU A 142 29.23 14.22 7.15
N ALA A 143 29.16 13.91 5.85
CA ALA A 143 29.35 14.89 4.80
C ALA A 143 28.23 15.94 4.79
N ALA A 144 26.99 15.51 5.01
CA ALA A 144 25.84 16.42 5.08
C ALA A 144 25.93 17.37 6.28
N ARG A 145 26.29 16.86 7.46
CA ARG A 145 26.47 17.69 8.66
C ARG A 145 27.66 18.62 8.52
N ALA A 146 28.79 18.14 8.01
CA ALA A 146 29.96 18.96 7.73
C ALA A 146 29.64 20.11 6.77
N TYR A 147 28.75 19.87 5.79
CA TYR A 147 28.33 20.91 4.87
C TYR A 147 27.63 22.08 5.57
N PHE A 148 26.84 21.84 6.62
CA PHE A 148 26.11 22.89 7.34
C PHE A 148 26.88 23.49 8.54
N GLN A 149 28.06 22.97 8.87
CA GLN A 149 28.90 23.56 9.90
C GLN A 149 29.24 25.02 9.56
N ASN A 150 29.20 25.90 10.57
CA ASN A 150 29.52 27.33 10.45
C ASN A 150 28.61 28.14 9.50
N THR A 151 27.39 27.66 9.20
CA THR A 151 26.45 28.36 8.30
C THR A 151 25.34 29.12 9.02
N GLY A 152 25.28 29.07 10.36
CA GLY A 152 24.13 29.54 11.13
C GLY A 152 22.91 28.61 11.06
N ILE A 153 23.07 27.42 10.47
CA ILE A 153 22.06 26.37 10.44
C ILE A 153 22.38 25.36 11.54
N GLU A 154 21.43 25.17 12.44
CA GLU A 154 21.50 24.12 13.47
C GLU A 154 20.69 22.89 13.03
N ILE A 155 21.04 21.71 13.56
CA ILE A 155 20.31 20.46 13.31
C ILE A 155 19.79 19.96 14.66
N ASN A 156 18.47 19.79 14.78
CA ASN A 156 17.81 19.61 16.07
C ASN A 156 18.20 18.31 16.79
N LYS A 157 18.50 17.25 16.02
CA LYS A 157 18.67 15.89 16.57
C LYS A 157 19.88 15.19 15.97
N SER A 158 20.33 14.17 16.71
CA SER A 158 21.35 13.23 16.25
C SER A 158 20.88 12.43 15.02
N PRO A 159 21.81 11.84 14.25
CA PRO A 159 21.49 10.95 13.14
C PRO A 159 20.53 9.83 13.52
N CYS A 160 19.75 9.37 12.55
CA CYS A 160 18.85 8.23 12.76
C CYS A 160 19.65 6.93 12.86
N THR A 161 19.25 6.06 13.79
CA THR A 161 19.72 4.66 13.82
C THR A 161 18.85 3.78 12.90
N ALA A 162 19.31 2.58 12.56
CA ALA A 162 18.58 1.68 11.66
C ALA A 162 17.16 1.38 12.18
N GLY A 163 16.14 1.67 11.36
CA GLY A 163 14.73 1.48 11.72
C GLY A 163 14.12 2.59 12.59
N GLN A 164 14.86 3.65 12.92
CA GLN A 164 14.36 4.79 13.68
C GLN A 164 13.69 5.82 12.75
N THR A 165 12.44 6.16 13.04
CA THR A 165 11.64 7.12 12.25
C THR A 165 11.30 8.41 13.01
N THR A 166 11.53 8.42 14.33
CA THR A 166 11.19 9.55 15.19
C THR A 166 12.38 9.93 16.06
N ASN A 167 12.40 11.17 16.54
CA ASN A 167 13.46 11.67 17.42
C ASN A 167 14.88 11.60 16.86
N CYS A 168 15.02 11.65 15.55
CA CYS A 168 16.28 11.83 14.85
C CYS A 168 16.10 12.81 13.67
N THR A 169 17.21 13.21 13.08
CA THR A 169 17.23 14.01 11.84
C THR A 169 18.41 13.52 11.02
N ASP A 170 18.16 12.89 9.87
CA ASP A 170 19.21 12.49 8.93
C ASP A 170 19.20 13.46 7.74
N LEU A 171 20.34 13.67 7.10
CA LEU A 171 20.52 14.53 5.94
C LEU A 171 21.24 13.78 4.80
N LYS A 172 21.73 12.57 5.05
CA LYS A 172 22.10 11.62 4.00
C LYS A 172 20.97 11.51 2.98
N GLY A 173 21.29 11.57 1.69
CA GLY A 173 20.29 11.54 0.62
C GLY A 173 19.59 12.86 0.34
N LEU A 174 19.84 13.94 1.10
CA LEU A 174 19.36 15.27 0.74
C LEU A 174 20.07 15.74 -0.55
N PRO A 175 19.33 16.21 -1.58
CA PRO A 175 19.92 16.76 -2.79
C PRO A 175 20.82 17.97 -2.51
N LEU A 176 21.98 18.02 -3.17
CA LEU A 176 22.95 19.11 -3.00
C LEU A 176 22.37 20.49 -3.39
N GLY A 177 21.44 20.53 -4.34
CA GLY A 177 20.71 21.75 -4.71
C GLY A 177 19.83 22.29 -3.59
N ALA A 178 19.10 21.40 -2.89
CA ALA A 178 18.32 21.77 -1.72
C ALA A 178 19.22 22.26 -0.57
N ALA A 179 20.37 21.60 -0.37
CA ALA A 179 21.35 22.01 0.62
C ALA A 179 21.95 23.41 0.33
N ALA A 180 22.21 23.71 -0.95
CA ALA A 180 22.64 25.04 -1.37
C ALA A 180 21.55 26.10 -1.12
N GLY A 181 20.28 25.78 -1.38
CA GLY A 181 19.14 26.65 -1.06
C GLY A 181 19.02 26.94 0.44
N LEU A 182 19.25 25.94 1.30
CA LEU A 182 19.30 26.12 2.75
C LEU A 182 20.43 27.06 3.18
N LYS A 183 21.64 26.91 2.64
CA LYS A 183 22.75 27.84 2.90
C LYS A 183 22.42 29.26 2.47
N ALA A 184 21.83 29.43 1.28
CA ALA A 184 21.39 30.73 0.78
C ALA A 184 20.30 31.34 1.67
N LEU A 185 19.43 30.52 2.27
CA LEU A 185 18.45 30.99 3.24
C LEU A 185 19.14 31.50 4.52
N ALA A 186 20.17 30.80 5.00
CA ALA A 186 20.84 31.11 6.25
C ALA A 186 21.63 32.43 6.23
N THR A 187 22.04 32.93 5.06
CA THR A 187 22.68 34.25 4.94
C THR A 187 21.76 35.39 5.38
N SER A 188 20.44 35.16 5.39
CA SER A 188 19.43 36.12 5.85
C SER A 188 19.03 35.94 7.32
N GLY A 189 19.76 35.10 8.07
CA GLY A 189 19.55 34.79 9.48
C GLY A 189 19.38 33.30 9.73
N GLY A 190 20.04 32.80 10.77
CA GLY A 190 20.09 31.38 11.13
C GLY A 190 18.73 30.76 11.45
N PHE A 191 18.69 29.44 11.38
CA PHE A 191 17.50 28.63 11.64
C PHE A 191 17.91 27.19 11.97
N CYS A 192 16.92 26.38 12.30
CA CYS A 192 17.11 24.99 12.65
C CYS A 192 16.44 24.05 11.65
N ILE A 193 17.14 23.01 11.22
CA ILE A 193 16.55 21.88 10.53
C ILE A 193 15.95 20.94 11.58
N SER A 194 14.63 20.80 11.55
CA SER A 194 13.86 19.95 12.47
C SER A 194 13.53 18.59 11.89
N GLY A 195 13.51 18.47 10.56
CA GLY A 195 13.25 17.24 9.83
C GLY A 195 14.02 17.25 8.51
N GLY A 196 14.76 16.19 8.24
CA GLY A 196 15.59 16.02 7.05
C GLY A 196 15.19 14.72 6.35
N THR A 197 16.11 14.07 5.66
CA THR A 197 15.86 12.73 5.15
C THR A 197 15.54 11.78 6.32
N GLU A 198 14.51 10.97 6.18
CA GLU A 198 14.22 9.94 7.18
C GLU A 198 14.99 8.66 6.86
N GLY A 199 15.57 8.03 7.90
CA GLY A 199 16.59 6.99 7.76
C GLY A 199 16.17 5.77 6.92
N GLU A 200 17.17 5.00 6.48
CA GLU A 200 16.97 3.80 5.64
C GLU A 200 15.90 2.86 6.23
N GLY A 201 14.82 2.63 5.47
CA GLY A 201 13.75 1.69 5.82
C GLY A 201 12.48 2.31 6.45
N ALA A 202 12.46 3.62 6.70
CA ALA A 202 11.31 4.33 7.25
C ALA A 202 10.42 4.94 6.14
N LEU A 203 9.17 4.47 6.02
CA LEU A 203 8.17 5.00 5.08
C LEU A 203 7.52 6.28 5.62
N HIS A 204 8.24 7.39 5.65
CA HIS A 204 7.62 8.71 5.77
C HIS A 204 7.65 9.37 4.40
N GLN A 205 6.46 9.60 3.86
CA GLN A 205 6.26 9.82 2.43
C GLN A 205 6.77 11.17 1.92
N THR A 206 7.05 12.12 2.82
CA THR A 206 7.36 13.51 2.46
C THR A 206 8.86 13.82 2.42
N HIS A 207 9.71 13.17 3.24
CA HIS A 207 11.16 13.44 3.35
C HIS A 207 12.06 12.23 3.02
N GLY A 208 11.78 11.52 1.93
CA GLY A 208 12.60 10.40 1.49
C GLY A 208 13.93 10.79 0.83
N ILE A 209 14.83 9.82 0.66
CA ILE A 209 16.11 9.98 -0.08
C ILE A 209 15.86 10.57 -1.47
N GLY A 210 16.64 11.59 -1.84
CA GLY A 210 16.55 12.28 -3.12
C GLY A 210 15.41 13.29 -3.24
N LYS A 211 14.59 13.47 -2.19
CA LYS A 211 13.55 14.49 -2.16
C LYS A 211 14.15 15.83 -1.68
N PRO A 212 13.90 16.95 -2.38
CA PRO A 212 14.39 18.27 -1.97
C PRO A 212 13.50 18.89 -0.88
N VAL A 213 13.11 18.10 0.13
CA VAL A 213 12.08 18.46 1.10
C VAL A 213 12.67 18.42 2.50
N VAL A 214 12.53 19.52 3.24
CA VAL A 214 13.14 19.71 4.57
C VAL A 214 12.21 20.51 5.47
N ASP A 215 12.09 20.09 6.73
CA ASP A 215 11.38 20.87 7.75
C ASP A 215 12.34 21.77 8.49
N ILE A 216 12.01 23.06 8.52
CA ILE A 216 12.82 24.07 9.21
C ILE A 216 11.98 24.83 10.24
N LYS A 217 12.62 25.26 11.31
CA LYS A 217 12.04 26.11 12.35
C LYS A 217 13.02 27.21 12.78
N PRO A 218 12.57 28.29 13.43
CA PRO A 218 13.44 29.41 13.76
C PRO A 218 14.62 29.06 14.68
N SER A 219 14.47 28.08 15.57
CA SER A 219 15.50 27.68 16.53
C SER A 219 15.36 26.19 16.89
N CYS A 220 16.48 25.51 17.17
CA CYS A 220 16.45 24.13 17.66
C CYS A 220 15.96 24.06 19.11
N SER A 221 16.15 25.13 19.88
CA SER A 221 15.76 25.24 21.29
C SER A 221 14.62 26.24 21.49
N GLY A 222 13.81 26.01 22.53
CA GLY A 222 12.72 26.90 22.91
C GLY A 222 11.42 26.68 22.13
N ALA A 223 10.39 27.44 22.54
CA ALA A 223 9.10 27.44 21.88
C ALA A 223 9.18 28.17 20.53
N VAL A 224 8.35 27.74 19.58
CA VAL A 224 8.28 28.37 18.25
C VAL A 224 7.30 29.53 18.28
N GLU A 225 7.85 30.74 18.14
CA GLU A 225 7.06 31.96 18.07
C GLU A 225 6.55 32.19 16.63
N ILE A 226 5.24 32.38 16.48
CA ILE A 226 4.59 32.58 15.18
C ILE A 226 5.16 33.74 14.36
N PRO A 227 5.55 34.90 14.94
CA PRO A 227 6.21 35.96 14.21
C PRO A 227 7.56 35.52 13.60
N ALA A 228 8.37 34.78 14.36
CA ALA A 228 9.65 34.27 13.89
C ALA A 228 9.46 33.18 12.81
N LEU A 229 8.47 32.30 12.99
CA LEU A 229 8.08 31.31 12.00
C LEU A 229 7.61 31.98 10.69
N THR A 230 6.79 33.03 10.79
CA THR A 230 6.32 33.80 9.63
C THR A 230 7.49 34.50 8.91
N ALA A 231 8.43 35.08 9.65
CA ALA A 231 9.61 35.72 9.08
C ALA A 231 10.52 34.71 8.36
N LEU A 232 10.76 33.54 8.95
CA LEU A 232 11.49 32.45 8.31
C LEU A 232 10.78 31.96 7.04
N ARG A 233 9.46 31.77 7.10
CA ARG A 233 8.67 31.32 5.96
C ARG A 233 8.70 32.29 4.79
N ARG A 234 8.62 33.60 5.05
CA ARG A 234 8.74 34.63 4.01
C ARG A 234 10.09 34.54 3.29
N ARG A 235 11.19 34.43 4.04
CA ARG A 235 12.54 34.28 3.47
C ARG A 235 12.65 32.99 2.67
N ALA A 236 12.17 31.87 3.21
CA ALA A 236 12.18 30.57 2.55
C ALA A 236 11.40 30.57 1.24
N SER A 237 10.24 31.25 1.18
CA SER A 237 9.37 31.27 0.00
C SER A 237 9.98 31.89 -1.27
N PHE A 238 11.09 32.63 -1.16
CA PHE A 238 11.80 33.17 -2.32
C PHE A 238 12.82 32.19 -2.92
N LEU A 239 13.28 31.21 -2.13
CA LEU A 239 14.33 30.25 -2.51
C LEU A 239 13.78 28.84 -2.74
N SER A 240 12.49 28.63 -2.47
CA SER A 240 11.81 27.34 -2.53
C SER A 240 10.62 27.39 -3.47
N ARG A 241 10.25 26.24 -4.03
CA ARG A 241 9.00 26.08 -4.78
C ARG A 241 7.79 26.17 -3.85
N GLU A 242 7.97 25.70 -2.62
CA GLU A 242 6.93 25.64 -1.62
C GLU A 242 7.49 25.89 -0.23
N ALA A 243 6.79 26.72 0.55
CA ALA A 243 7.08 26.99 1.95
C ALA A 243 5.75 27.09 2.72
N ILE A 244 5.44 26.05 3.48
CA ILE A 244 4.17 25.90 4.21
C ILE A 244 4.45 25.90 5.70
N CYS A 245 3.76 26.75 6.47
CA CYS A 245 3.76 26.62 7.92
C CYS A 245 2.84 25.46 8.30
N GLU A 246 3.33 24.54 9.12
CA GLU A 246 2.69 23.24 9.37
C GLU A 246 2.77 22.85 10.85
N SER A 247 1.74 22.14 11.33
CA SER A 247 1.77 21.48 12.64
C SER A 247 2.45 20.12 12.55
N GLN A 248 2.91 19.56 13.66
CA GLN A 248 3.69 18.31 13.68
C GLN A 248 3.07 17.13 12.92
N ASN A 249 1.73 17.06 12.90
CA ASN A 249 0.98 15.97 12.26
C ASN A 249 0.46 16.34 10.86
N GLY A 250 0.67 17.57 10.41
CA GLY A 250 0.22 18.07 9.10
C GLY A 250 -1.24 18.47 8.99
N ASP A 251 -2.01 18.40 10.08
CA ASP A 251 -3.44 18.74 10.09
C ASP A 251 -3.70 20.24 9.86
N LEU A 252 -2.77 21.10 10.28
CA LEU A 252 -2.87 22.55 10.13
C LEU A 252 -1.79 23.02 9.17
N ARG A 253 -2.21 23.64 8.05
CA ARG A 253 -1.29 24.08 6.99
C ARG A 253 -1.61 25.48 6.50
N SER A 254 -0.56 26.26 6.25
CA SER A 254 -0.64 27.59 5.65
C SER A 254 0.42 27.80 4.58
N SER A 255 -0.02 27.93 3.34
CA SER A 255 0.76 28.33 2.17
C SER A 255 0.64 29.84 1.88
N LYS A 256 0.01 30.61 2.76
CA LYS A 256 -0.16 32.06 2.63
C LYS A 256 1.10 32.82 3.08
N THR A 257 1.20 34.10 2.73
CA THR A 257 2.33 34.99 3.08
C THR A 257 2.59 35.15 4.59
N SER A 258 1.62 34.76 5.41
CA SER A 258 1.73 34.66 6.87
C SER A 258 1.28 33.29 7.35
N CYS A 259 1.90 32.77 8.41
CA CYS A 259 1.46 31.54 9.06
C CYS A 259 0.12 31.69 9.83
N LEU A 260 -0.57 32.81 9.70
CA LEU A 260 -1.78 33.14 10.45
C LEU A 260 -3.08 32.67 9.78
N ILE A 261 -3.04 32.37 8.49
CA ILE A 261 -4.23 32.11 7.68
C ILE A 261 -4.12 30.70 7.11
N SER A 262 -5.14 29.88 7.32
CA SER A 262 -5.21 28.53 6.76
C SER A 262 -5.23 28.55 5.23
N ASN A 263 -4.96 27.41 4.60
CA ASN A 263 -5.09 27.27 3.15
C ASN A 263 -6.51 27.60 2.64
N GLY A 264 -7.53 27.36 3.47
CA GLY A 264 -8.93 27.70 3.19
C GLY A 264 -9.28 29.19 3.33
N GLY A 265 -8.32 30.05 3.71
CA GLY A 265 -8.50 31.50 3.80
C GLY A 265 -9.05 32.00 5.14
N THR A 266 -9.28 31.11 6.11
CA THR A 266 -9.71 31.50 7.46
C THR A 266 -8.50 31.73 8.38
N PRO A 267 -8.54 32.76 9.26
CA PRO A 267 -7.53 32.90 10.30
C PRO A 267 -7.53 31.72 11.26
N PHE A 268 -6.34 31.28 11.69
CA PHE A 268 -6.22 30.29 12.75
C PHE A 268 -6.65 30.87 14.09
N THR A 269 -7.23 30.03 14.94
CA THR A 269 -7.47 30.37 16.35
C THR A 269 -6.15 30.41 17.12
N GLU A 270 -6.13 31.06 18.30
CA GLU A 270 -4.93 31.12 19.14
C GLU A 270 -4.43 29.72 19.54
N ALA A 271 -5.36 28.77 19.76
CA ALA A 271 -5.02 27.38 20.05
C ALA A 271 -4.38 26.67 18.84
N GLN A 272 -4.86 26.93 17.63
CA GLN A 272 -4.29 26.37 16.39
C GLN A 272 -2.92 26.96 16.09
N LEU A 273 -2.72 28.26 16.34
CA LEU A 273 -1.42 28.91 16.18
C LEU A 273 -0.35 28.26 17.06
N LYS A 274 -0.69 27.88 18.30
CA LYS A 274 0.24 27.18 19.22
C LYS A 274 0.66 25.79 18.72
N GLN A 275 -0.04 25.21 17.74
CA GLN A 275 0.28 23.90 17.17
C GLN A 275 1.19 23.98 15.94
N LEU A 276 1.29 25.15 15.28
CA LEU A 276 2.24 25.35 14.18
C LEU A 276 3.65 25.44 14.73
N ASN A 277 4.54 24.56 14.27
CA ASN A 277 5.86 24.42 14.89
C ASN A 277 7.02 24.28 13.89
N HIS A 278 6.75 24.15 12.59
CA HIS A 278 7.77 24.14 11.56
C HIS A 278 7.26 24.70 10.24
N ILE A 279 8.18 24.85 9.30
CA ILE A 279 7.90 25.16 7.90
C ILE A 279 8.35 23.96 7.09
N HIS A 280 7.42 23.36 6.38
CA HIS A 280 7.68 22.38 5.35
C HIS A 280 8.14 23.10 4.08
N VAL A 281 9.39 22.87 3.66
CA VAL A 281 10.01 23.57 2.53
C VAL A 281 10.41 22.58 1.44
N VAL A 282 10.05 22.91 0.20
CA VAL A 282 10.41 22.14 -1.00
C VAL A 282 11.29 23.00 -1.91
N PHE A 283 12.56 22.64 -2.02
CA PHE A 283 13.51 23.32 -2.91
C PHE A 283 13.38 22.86 -4.37
N PRO A 284 13.82 23.68 -5.34
CA PRO A 284 13.65 23.39 -6.75
C PRO A 284 14.44 22.21 -7.30
#